data_AF-A0A9D6LKQ0-F1
#
_entry.id   AF-A0A9D6LKQ0-F1
#
_cell.length_a   1.000
_cell.length_b   1.000
_cell.length_c   1.000
_cell.angle_alpha   90.00
_cell.angle_beta   90.00
_cell.angle_gamma   90.00
#
_symmetry.space_group_name_H-M   'P 1'
#
loop_
_entity.id
_entity.type
_entity.pdbx_description
1 polymer ?
#
loop_
_entity_poly.entity_id
_entity_poly.type
_entity_poly.pdbx_seq_one_letter_code
_entity_poly.pdbx_strand_id
1 'polypeptide(L)'
;NRVNLSYEDLEGLVSHEWERWRVYGGAGYLLHTDPELARKHAHGGVEYIRPNAVREFNFIAAIDMRASQELHWRSSRSYQAGFEFKSNSPRRVRLMLEYFRGHSPNGQFYRESLRYTGLGLYFGF
;
A
#
# COMPACT_ATOMS: atom_id res chain seq x y z
N ASN A 1 -23.85 9.57 15.82
CA ASN A 1 -22.72 10.51 16.00
C ASN A 1 -21.76 10.38 14.84
N ARG A 2 -21.75 11.36 13.93
CA ARG A 2 -20.73 11.47 12.88
C ARG A 2 -19.46 12.01 13.52
N VAL A 3 -18.38 11.23 13.51
CA VAL A 3 -17.05 11.71 13.91
C VAL A 3 -16.44 12.37 12.68
N ASN A 4 -16.28 13.70 12.72
CA ASN A 4 -15.53 14.43 11.70
C ASN A 4 -14.04 14.21 11.99
N LEU A 5 -13.44 13.21 11.34
CA LEU A 5 -11.99 13.04 11.37
C LEU A 5 -11.36 14.15 10.51
N SER A 6 -10.87 15.20 11.18
CA SER A 6 -9.96 16.17 10.59
C SER A 6 -8.55 15.77 11.04
N TYR A 7 -7.73 15.32 10.11
CA TYR A 7 -6.32 15.00 10.37
C TYR A 7 -5.43 15.75 9.39
N GLU A 8 -4.33 16.28 9.90
CA GLU A 8 -3.24 16.84 9.10
C GLU A 8 -2.04 15.91 9.24
N ASP A 9 -1.48 15.47 8.13
CA ASP A 9 -0.35 14.54 8.10
C ASP A 9 0.80 15.11 7.27
N LEU A 10 2.00 15.03 7.85
CA LEU A 10 3.23 15.39 7.17
C LEU A 10 4.04 14.11 6.98
N GLU A 11 4.09 13.62 5.74
CA GLU A 11 4.79 12.40 5.37
C GLU A 11 5.99 12.71 4.46
N GLY A 12 7.13 12.13 4.79
CA GLY A 12 8.28 12.06 3.90
C GLY A 12 8.36 10.70 3.24
N LEU A 13 8.45 10.66 1.91
CA LEU A 13 8.61 9.43 1.12
C LEU A 13 9.92 9.49 0.33
N VAL A 14 10.68 8.41 0.36
CA VAL A 14 11.84 8.19 -0.51
C VAL A 14 11.61 6.90 -1.29
N SER A 15 11.86 6.96 -2.59
CA SER A 15 11.83 5.79 -3.47
C SER A 15 13.10 5.71 -4.30
N HIS A 16 13.60 4.50 -4.47
CA HIS A 16 14.72 4.19 -5.33
C HIS A 16 14.33 3.11 -6.33
N GLU A 17 14.54 3.40 -7.61
CA GLU A 17 14.27 2.47 -8.72
C GLU A 17 15.59 1.97 -9.27
N TRP A 18 15.73 0.65 -9.35
CA TRP A 18 16.90 -0.01 -9.90
C TRP A 18 16.49 -1.19 -10.77
N GLU A 19 16.74 -1.08 -12.07
CA GLU A 19 16.37 -2.03 -13.11
C GLU A 19 14.90 -2.44 -13.09
N ARG A 20 14.59 -3.54 -12.41
CA ARG A 20 13.26 -4.17 -12.31
C ARG A 20 12.66 -4.03 -10.91
N TRP A 21 13.41 -3.44 -9.98
CA TRP A 21 13.04 -3.30 -8.59
C TRP A 21 12.78 -1.84 -8.27
N ARG A 22 11.80 -1.61 -7.42
CA ARG A 22 11.54 -0.31 -6.81
C ARG A 22 11.38 -0.52 -5.33
N VAL A 23 12.21 0.13 -4.55
CA VAL A 23 12.12 0.12 -3.09
C VAL A 23 11.68 1.50 -2.65
N TYR A 24 10.71 1.58 -1.76
CA TYR A 24 10.29 2.84 -1.17
C TYR A 24 10.08 2.69 0.32
N GLY A 25 10.20 3.81 1.00
CA GLY A 25 10.04 3.91 2.43
C GLY A 25 9.68 5.33 2.81
N GLY A 26 8.79 5.46 3.77
CA GLY A 26 8.33 6.74 4.25
C GLY A 26 8.00 6.68 5.73
N ALA A 27 8.01 7.85 6.35
CA ALA A 27 7.50 8.03 7.69
C ALA A 27 6.80 9.36 7.78
N GLY A 28 5.70 9.37 8.52
CA GLY A 28 4.85 10.54 8.67
C GLY A 28 4.52 10.83 10.12
N TYR A 29 4.14 12.08 10.33
CA TYR A 29 3.70 12.61 11.60
C TYR A 29 2.35 13.32 11.43
N LEU A 30 1.33 12.80 12.11
CA LEU A 30 0.04 13.43 12.25
C LEU A 30 0.18 14.67 13.17
N LEU A 31 -0.01 15.85 12.59
CA LEU A 31 0.15 17.15 13.27
C LEU A 31 -1.02 17.45 14.20
N HIS A 32 -2.24 17.21 13.72
CA HIS A 32 -3.47 17.38 14.49
C HIS A 32 -4.40 16.21 14.20
N THR A 33 -5.00 15.63 15.24
CA THR A 33 -6.01 14.58 15.09
C THR A 33 -7.01 14.71 16.22
N ASP A 34 -8.30 14.77 15.87
CA ASP A 34 -9.40 14.68 16.81
C ASP A 34 -10.21 13.42 16.48
N PRO A 35 -10.17 12.34 17.30
CA PRO A 35 -9.53 12.22 18.62
C PRO A 35 -8.01 11.92 18.57
N GLU A 36 -7.32 11.96 19.72
CA GLU A 36 -5.86 11.75 19.86
C GLU A 36 -5.39 10.38 19.31
N LEU A 37 -5.05 10.33 18.02
CA LEU A 37 -4.36 9.20 17.40
C LEU A 37 -2.85 9.36 17.61
N ALA A 38 -2.13 8.24 17.79
CA ALA A 38 -0.69 8.32 17.99
C ALA A 38 0.00 8.76 16.70
N ARG A 39 0.85 9.76 16.83
CA ARG A 39 1.17 10.67 15.71
C ARG A 39 2.13 10.10 14.68
N LYS A 40 2.92 9.09 15.02
CA LYS A 40 3.98 8.55 14.14
C LYS A 40 3.52 7.30 13.41
N HIS A 41 3.77 7.27 12.11
CA HIS A 41 3.67 6.06 11.31
C HIS A 41 4.85 5.96 10.35
N ALA A 42 5.13 4.73 9.94
CA ALA A 42 6.13 4.41 8.95
C ALA A 42 5.56 3.39 7.98
N HIS A 43 5.93 3.51 6.73
CA HIS A 43 5.63 2.54 5.71
C HIS A 43 6.86 2.25 4.87
N GLY A 44 6.83 1.13 4.16
CA GLY A 44 7.80 0.84 3.14
C GLY A 44 7.41 -0.38 2.35
N GLY A 45 7.96 -0.48 1.16
CA GLY A 45 7.62 -1.55 0.26
C GLY A 45 8.68 -1.78 -0.80
N VAL A 46 8.53 -2.92 -1.45
CA VAL A 46 9.33 -3.32 -2.59
C VAL A 46 8.39 -3.78 -3.68
N GLU A 47 8.54 -3.20 -4.86
CA GLU A 47 7.88 -3.60 -6.09
C GLU A 47 8.90 -4.22 -7.03
N TYR A 48 8.49 -5.25 -7.74
CA TYR A 48 9.23 -5.92 -8.79
C TYR A 48 8.39 -5.96 -10.05
N ILE A 49 8.95 -5.49 -11.16
CA ILE A 49 8.32 -5.48 -12.47
C ILE A 49 9.20 -6.26 -13.44
N ARG A 50 8.67 -7.37 -13.96
CA ARG A 50 9.30 -8.10 -15.05
C ARG A 50 8.58 -7.78 -16.35
N PRO A 51 9.15 -6.92 -17.21
CA PRO A 51 8.56 -6.64 -18.50
C PRO A 51 8.54 -7.89 -19.37
N ASN A 52 7.51 -8.03 -20.20
CA ASN A 52 7.39 -9.13 -21.17
C ASN A 52 7.57 -10.52 -20.53
N ALA A 53 7.07 -10.71 -19.30
CA ALA A 53 7.13 -12.00 -18.61
C ALA A 53 6.37 -13.08 -19.40
N VAL A 54 5.25 -12.70 -20.02
CA VAL A 54 4.49 -13.55 -20.95
C VAL A 54 4.01 -12.69 -22.13
N ARG A 55 4.73 -12.73 -23.26
CA ARG A 55 4.40 -11.94 -24.47
C ARG A 55 4.16 -10.45 -24.17
N GLU A 56 2.91 -9.98 -24.25
CA GLU A 56 2.49 -8.61 -23.98
C GLU A 56 2.17 -8.34 -22.49
N PHE A 57 2.35 -9.31 -21.60
CA PHE A 57 2.08 -9.15 -20.18
C PHE A 57 3.37 -8.93 -19.38
N ASN A 58 3.38 -7.87 -18.59
CA ASN A 58 4.38 -7.62 -17.56
C ASN A 58 3.94 -8.33 -16.28
N PHE A 59 4.84 -9.04 -15.61
CA PHE A 59 4.56 -9.56 -14.29
C PHE A 59 4.92 -8.50 -13.24
N ILE A 60 4.05 -8.31 -12.26
CA ILE A 60 4.23 -7.36 -11.16
C ILE A 60 4.09 -8.11 -9.85
N ALA A 61 5.00 -7.86 -8.92
CA ALA A 61 4.86 -8.31 -7.53
C ALA A 61 5.25 -7.17 -6.60
N ALA A 62 4.52 -7.00 -5.51
CA ALA A 62 4.74 -5.96 -4.53
C ALA A 62 4.58 -6.51 -3.12
N ILE A 63 5.39 -6.00 -2.20
CA ILE A 63 5.26 -6.25 -0.77
C ILE A 63 5.27 -4.90 -0.09
N ASP A 64 4.23 -4.65 0.70
CA ASP A 64 4.08 -3.43 1.48
C ASP A 64 4.03 -3.76 2.96
N MET A 65 4.67 -2.92 3.77
CA MET A 65 4.59 -2.99 5.22
C MET A 65 4.28 -1.61 5.77
N ARG A 66 3.38 -1.56 6.74
CA ARG A 66 3.00 -0.33 7.45
C ARG A 66 3.01 -0.59 8.94
N ALA A 67 3.59 0.31 9.71
CA ALA A 67 3.59 0.26 11.17
C ALA A 67 3.26 1.65 11.71
N SER A 68 2.40 1.72 12.72
CA SER A 68 2.07 2.97 13.38
C SER A 68 2.23 2.84 14.88
N GLN A 69 2.58 3.94 15.54
CA GLN A 69 2.71 3.99 16.99
C GLN A 69 1.37 3.69 17.68
N GLU A 70 0.27 4.05 17.04
CA GLU A 70 -1.09 3.83 17.55
C GLU A 70 -1.34 2.32 17.72
N LEU A 71 -0.79 1.53 16.79
CA LEU A 71 -0.89 0.08 16.75
C LEU A 71 0.18 -0.58 17.65
N HIS A 72 0.87 0.17 18.51
CA HIS A 72 2.07 -0.27 19.23
C HIS A 72 3.15 -0.81 18.28
N TRP A 73 3.35 -0.15 17.13
CA TRP A 73 4.25 -0.58 16.07
C TRP A 73 3.92 -1.95 15.46
N ARG A 74 2.69 -2.44 15.62
CA ARG A 74 2.27 -3.66 14.92
C ARG A 74 2.33 -3.43 13.41
N SER A 75 3.13 -4.24 12.74
CA SER A 75 3.28 -4.18 11.29
C SER A 75 2.12 -4.87 10.59
N SER A 76 1.38 -4.12 9.80
CA SER A 76 0.48 -4.61 8.77
C SER A 76 1.28 -4.91 7.51
N ARG A 77 0.99 -6.02 6.83
CA ARG A 77 1.68 -6.44 5.61
C ARG A 77 0.68 -6.67 4.49
N SER A 78 0.98 -6.15 3.31
CA SER A 78 0.26 -6.45 2.07
C SER A 78 1.21 -7.12 1.10
N TYR A 79 0.71 -8.10 0.39
CA TYR A 79 1.41 -8.80 -0.67
C TYR A 79 0.52 -8.74 -1.90
N GLN A 80 1.07 -8.32 -3.03
CA GLN A 80 0.32 -8.20 -4.27
C GLN A 80 1.13 -8.84 -5.38
N ALA A 81 0.48 -9.58 -6.26
CA ALA A 81 1.15 -10.14 -7.44
C ALA A 81 0.15 -10.29 -8.59
N GLY A 82 0.60 -10.05 -9.82
CA GLY A 82 -0.30 -10.04 -10.95
C GLY A 82 0.37 -9.73 -12.27
N PHE A 83 -0.47 -9.42 -13.25
CA PHE A 83 -0.05 -9.13 -14.60
C PHE A 83 -0.61 -7.79 -15.07
N GLU A 84 0.23 -7.00 -15.71
CA GLU A 84 -0.16 -5.80 -16.43
C GLU A 84 -0.14 -6.09 -17.93
N PHE A 85 -1.24 -5.76 -18.61
CA PHE A 85 -1.31 -5.84 -20.06
C PHE A 85 -0.66 -4.61 -20.68
N LYS A 86 0.37 -4.84 -21.51
CA LYS A 86 1.05 -3.79 -22.27
C LYS A 86 0.20 -3.40 -23.47
N SER A 87 -0.44 -2.24 -23.40
CA SER A 87 -1.12 -1.62 -24.54
C SER A 87 -0.22 -0.57 -25.18
N ASN A 88 -0.38 -0.33 -26.49
CA ASN A 88 0.26 0.77 -27.22
C ASN A 88 -0.38 2.15 -26.90
N SER A 89 -1.43 2.15 -26.07
CA SER A 89 -2.11 3.33 -25.54
C SER A 89 -1.57 3.65 -24.14
N PRO A 90 -1.68 4.89 -23.62
CA PRO A 90 -1.36 5.20 -22.22
C PRO A 90 -2.16 4.36 -21.21
N ARG A 91 -3.26 3.72 -21.64
CA ARG A 91 -4.10 2.85 -20.81
C ARG A 91 -3.35 1.61 -20.36
N ARG A 92 -3.23 1.45 -19.04
CA ARG A 92 -2.66 0.26 -18.39
C ARG A 92 -3.76 -0.48 -17.65
N VAL A 93 -3.90 -1.77 -17.94
CA VAL A 93 -4.84 -2.64 -17.21
C VAL A 93 -4.01 -3.64 -16.42
N ARG A 94 -4.22 -3.71 -15.09
CA ARG A 94 -3.56 -4.67 -14.22
C ARG A 94 -4.59 -5.57 -13.55
N LEU A 95 -4.32 -6.87 -13.57
CA LEU A 95 -5.03 -7.84 -12.76
C LEU A 95 -4.08 -8.30 -11.66
N MET A 96 -4.45 -8.05 -10.41
CA MET A 96 -3.63 -8.32 -9.23
C MET A 96 -4.37 -9.25 -8.29
N LEU A 97 -3.67 -10.23 -7.75
CA LEU A 97 -4.04 -10.93 -6.54
C LEU A 97 -3.44 -10.20 -5.35
N GLU A 98 -4.26 -9.90 -4.37
CA GLU A 98 -3.88 -9.16 -3.18
C GLU A 98 -4.11 -10.03 -1.95
N TYR A 99 -3.12 -10.06 -1.08
CA TYR A 99 -3.19 -10.72 0.21
C TYR A 99 -2.77 -9.72 1.28
N PHE A 100 -3.74 -9.29 2.07
CA PHE A 100 -3.49 -8.39 3.18
C PHE A 100 -3.59 -9.14 4.50
N ARG A 101 -2.64 -8.85 5.39
CA ARG A 101 -2.62 -9.34 6.75
C ARG A 101 -2.18 -8.21 7.67
N GLY A 102 -3.12 -7.62 8.38
CA GLY A 102 -2.84 -6.47 9.25
C GLY A 102 -4.03 -6.08 10.10
N HIS A 103 -3.94 -4.92 10.74
CA HIS A 103 -5.07 -4.28 11.41
C HIS A 103 -5.62 -3.19 10.50
N SER A 104 -6.95 -2.99 10.50
CA SER A 104 -7.57 -1.94 9.69
C SER A 104 -7.04 -0.57 10.12
N PRO A 105 -6.46 0.23 9.23
CA PRO A 105 -5.90 1.53 9.58
C PRO A 105 -6.97 2.59 9.87
N ASN A 106 -8.23 2.37 9.47
CA ASN A 106 -9.33 3.30 9.74
C ASN A 106 -10.61 2.54 10.11
N GLY A 107 -11.25 2.96 11.21
CA GLY A 107 -12.56 2.50 11.65
C GLY A 107 -12.62 2.03 13.11
N GLN A 108 -13.83 2.02 13.69
CA GLN A 108 -14.14 1.61 15.07
C GLN A 108 -13.73 0.16 15.44
N PHE A 109 -13.11 -0.59 14.50
CA PHE A 109 -12.68 -1.98 14.61
C PHE A 109 -11.15 -2.14 14.57
N TYR A 110 -10.42 -1.17 15.13
CA TYR A 110 -8.96 -1.18 15.24
C TYR A 110 -8.34 -2.43 15.91
N ARG A 111 -9.15 -3.18 16.66
CA ARG A 111 -8.71 -4.37 17.42
C ARG A 111 -8.75 -5.68 16.63
N GLU A 112 -9.35 -5.71 15.44
CA GLU A 112 -9.47 -6.96 14.67
C GLU A 112 -8.37 -7.09 13.62
N SER A 113 -7.68 -8.24 13.66
CA SER A 113 -6.74 -8.62 12.61
C SER A 113 -7.51 -8.97 11.34
N LEU A 114 -7.50 -8.07 10.36
CA LEU A 114 -8.12 -8.29 9.07
C LEU A 114 -7.15 -9.10 8.20
N ARG A 115 -7.63 -10.25 7.73
CA ARG A 115 -6.96 -11.05 6.71
C ARG A 115 -7.91 -11.18 5.55
N TYR A 116 -7.51 -10.69 4.39
CA TYR A 116 -8.29 -10.88 3.18
C TYR A 116 -7.38 -11.28 2.03
N THR A 117 -7.95 -12.10 1.14
CA THR A 117 -7.40 -12.38 -0.18
C THR A 117 -8.40 -11.83 -1.18
N GLY A 118 -7.96 -10.97 -2.08
CA GLY A 118 -8.80 -10.29 -3.04
C GLY A 118 -8.19 -10.33 -4.44
N LEU A 119 -9.05 -10.12 -5.44
CA LEU A 119 -8.62 -9.86 -6.81
C LEU A 119 -8.95 -8.40 -7.13
N GLY A 120 -7.93 -7.65 -7.55
CA GLY A 120 -8.03 -6.25 -7.94
C GLY A 120 -7.86 -6.09 -9.45
N LEU A 121 -8.75 -5.31 -10.06
CA LEU A 121 -8.59 -4.82 -11.42
C LEU A 121 -8.30 -3.32 -11.37
N TYR A 122 -7.11 -2.94 -11.84
CA TYR A 122 -6.63 -1.56 -11.83
C TYR A 122 -6.58 -1.01 -13.24
N PHE A 123 -7.11 0.20 -13.41
CA PHE A 123 -7.10 0.92 -14.68
C PHE A 123 -6.30 2.22 -14.51
N GLY A 124 -5.13 2.28 -15.14
CA GLY A 124 -4.36 3.51 -15.31
C GLY A 124 -4.74 4.17 -16.63
N PHE A 125 -5.01 5.48 -16.61
CA PHE A 125 -5.38 6.29 -17.78
C PHE A 125 -4.30 7.30 -18.13
#